data_AF-A0A6N7CDX1-F1
#
_entry.id   AF-A0A6N7CDX1-F1
#
_cell.length_a   1.000
_cell.length_b   1.000
_cell.length_c   1.000
_cell.angle_alpha   90.00
_cell.angle_beta   90.00
_cell.angle_gamma   90.00
#
_symmetry.space_group_name_H-M   'P 1'
#
loop_
_entity.id
_entity.type
_entity.pdbx_description
1 polymer ?
#
loop_
_entity_poly.entity_id
_entity_poly.type
_entity_poly.pdbx_seq_one_letter_code
_entity_poly.pdbx_strand_id
1 'polypeptide(L)'
;MVRVHPETGERGLFVTPGFTSRILGVSPAQSDRILDLLFEEVTNPAYTVRVRWQNNSIGVWDNRITAHLAPADLDHLDVVRVLYRTTVEGDVPVGVDGQPSRSVAGSAFHGAD
;
A
#
# COMPACT_ATOMS: atom_id res chain seq x y z
N MET A 1 -5.41 10.86 0.65
CA MET A 1 -5.92 9.87 1.63
C MET A 1 -6.88 8.89 0.99
N VAL A 2 -7.79 9.34 0.12
CA VAL A 2 -8.55 8.45 -0.77
C VAL A 2 -8.04 8.67 -2.18
N ARG A 3 -7.82 7.60 -2.94
CA ARG A 3 -7.59 7.67 -4.39
C ARG A 3 -8.82 7.16 -5.14
N VAL A 4 -9.03 7.66 -6.34
CA VAL A 4 -9.93 7.04 -7.32
C VAL A 4 -9.13 6.07 -8.18
N HIS A 5 -9.60 4.84 -8.32
CA HIS A 5 -8.98 3.85 -9.17
C HIS A 5 -9.18 4.24 -10.65
N PRO A 6 -8.12 4.37 -11.46
CA PRO A 6 -8.22 4.94 -12.80
C PRO A 6 -9.06 4.10 -13.77
N GLU A 7 -9.08 2.77 -13.58
CA GLU A 7 -9.83 1.86 -14.47
C GLU A 7 -11.27 1.57 -14.00
N THR A 8 -11.48 1.34 -12.70
CA THR A 8 -12.79 0.96 -12.15
C THR A 8 -13.61 2.14 -11.64
N GLY A 9 -12.99 3.29 -11.37
CA GLY A 9 -13.63 4.45 -10.73
C GLY A 9 -13.91 4.26 -9.23
N GLU A 10 -13.55 3.11 -8.66
CA GLU A 10 -13.75 2.82 -7.25
C GLU A 10 -12.88 3.71 -6.36
N ARG A 11 -13.34 3.99 -5.14
CA ARG A 11 -12.62 4.79 -4.16
C ARG A 11 -11.92 3.86 -3.18
N GLY A 12 -10.61 3.99 -3.07
CA GLY A 12 -9.78 3.20 -2.15
C GLY A 12 -9.06 4.07 -1.14
N LEU A 13 -8.88 3.56 0.08
CA LEU A 13 -7.97 4.16 1.04
C LEU A 13 -6.54 4.09 0.48
N PHE A 14 -5.91 5.25 0.37
CA PHE A 14 -4.54 5.43 -0.11
C PHE A 14 -3.67 5.88 1.05
N VAL A 15 -3.50 4.95 1.99
CA VAL A 15 -2.65 5.05 3.18
C VAL A 15 -1.97 3.71 3.38
N THR A 16 -0.72 3.74 3.82
CA THR A 16 0.06 2.52 4.05
C THR A 16 0.85 2.65 5.35
N PRO A 17 0.68 1.73 6.31
CA PRO A 17 1.53 1.68 7.50
C PRO A 17 3.01 1.64 7.11
N GLY A 18 3.84 2.41 7.80
CA GLY A 18 5.29 2.51 7.54
C GLY A 18 5.70 3.46 6.41
N PHE A 19 4.78 3.90 5.53
CA PHE A 19 5.08 4.89 4.48
C PHE A 19 4.34 6.22 4.68
N THR A 20 3.08 6.19 5.13
CA THR A 20 2.31 7.42 5.36
C THR A 20 2.73 8.06 6.68
N SER A 21 3.29 9.27 6.61
CA SER A 21 3.89 9.94 7.77
C SER A 21 2.99 10.97 8.47
N ARG A 22 2.16 11.69 7.72
CA ARG A 22 1.26 12.72 8.29
C ARG A 22 0.11 13.09 7.37
N ILE A 23 -0.96 13.63 7.95
CA ILE A 23 -2.07 14.28 7.26
C ILE A 23 -1.86 15.79 7.28
N LEU A 24 -1.97 16.43 6.10
CA LEU A 24 -1.83 17.88 5.99
C LEU A 24 -3.11 18.60 6.46
N GLY A 25 -2.95 19.79 7.04
CA GLY A 25 -4.08 20.63 7.47
C GLY A 25 -4.62 20.31 8.87
N VAL A 26 -4.01 19.37 9.59
CA VAL A 26 -4.34 19.03 10.99
C VAL A 26 -3.09 19.07 11.87
N SER A 27 -3.27 19.10 13.19
CA SER A 27 -2.13 19.02 14.13
C SER A 27 -1.49 17.62 14.09
N PRO A 28 -0.23 17.47 14.52
CA PRO A 28 0.43 16.16 14.59
C PRO A 28 -0.38 15.12 15.40
N ALA A 29 -0.86 15.50 16.59
CA ALA A 29 -1.66 14.61 17.43
C ALA A 29 -2.98 14.18 16.76
N GLN A 30 -3.63 15.07 16.00
CA GLN A 30 -4.82 14.73 15.22
C GLN A 30 -4.48 13.80 14.05
N SER A 31 -3.38 14.07 13.35
CA SER A 31 -2.89 13.25 12.26
C SER A 31 -2.66 11.81 12.73
N ASP A 32 -1.92 11.64 13.84
CA ASP A 32 -1.59 10.32 14.39
C ASP A 32 -2.86 9.54 14.70
N ARG A 33 -3.81 10.16 15.40
CA ARG A 33 -5.05 9.48 15.79
C ARG A 33 -5.93 9.08 14.60
N ILE A 34 -5.98 9.90 13.56
CA ILE A 34 -6.72 9.59 12.33
C ILE A 34 -6.01 8.47 11.57
N LEU A 35 -4.68 8.52 11.47
CA LEU A 35 -3.91 7.47 10.79
C LEU A 35 -4.06 6.13 11.51
N ASP A 36 -4.06 6.09 12.83
CA ASP A 36 -4.31 4.87 13.61
C ASP A 36 -5.62 4.19 13.19
N LEU A 37 -6.72 4.96 13.16
CA LEU A 37 -8.04 4.43 12.78
C LEU A 37 -8.05 3.88 11.35
N LEU A 38 -7.35 4.54 10.43
CA LEU A 38 -7.30 4.11 9.03
C LEU A 38 -6.39 2.91 8.84
N PHE A 39 -5.28 2.84 9.58
CA PHE A 39 -4.41 1.68 9.60
C PHE A 39 -5.12 0.46 10.19
N GLU A 40 -5.89 0.63 11.26
CA GLU A 40 -6.77 -0.41 11.81
C GLU A 40 -7.76 -0.91 10.75
N GLU A 41 -8.41 -0.02 10.00
CA GLU A 41 -9.38 -0.42 8.97
C GLU A 41 -8.73 -1.16 7.78
N VAL A 42 -7.63 -0.65 7.21
CA VAL A 42 -6.99 -1.31 6.05
C VAL A 42 -6.32 -2.64 6.41
N THR A 43 -6.08 -2.90 7.70
CA THR A 43 -5.52 -4.16 8.19
C THR A 43 -6.55 -5.08 8.83
N ASN A 44 -7.82 -4.69 8.84
CA ASN A 44 -8.90 -5.47 9.45
C ASN A 44 -8.98 -6.87 8.80
N PRO A 45 -8.86 -7.96 9.58
CA PRO A 45 -8.85 -9.32 9.05
C PRO A 45 -10.06 -9.68 8.17
N ALA A 46 -11.20 -9.01 8.35
CA ALA A 46 -12.41 -9.19 7.55
C ALA A 46 -12.21 -8.96 6.04
N TYR A 47 -11.18 -8.19 5.65
CA TYR A 47 -10.88 -7.86 4.25
C TYR A 47 -9.54 -8.46 3.79
N THR A 48 -8.94 -9.35 4.58
CA THR A 48 -7.62 -9.90 4.29
C THR A 48 -7.70 -11.32 3.73
N VAL A 49 -6.73 -11.63 2.87
CA VAL A 49 -6.42 -13.01 2.49
C VAL A 49 -4.99 -13.33 2.90
N ARG A 50 -4.78 -14.50 3.51
CA ARG A 50 -3.45 -15.01 3.86
C ARG A 50 -3.10 -16.19 2.97
N VAL A 51 -2.06 -16.01 2.18
CA VAL A 51 -1.62 -17.03 1.20
C VAL A 51 -0.51 -17.89 1.82
N ARG A 52 -0.72 -19.21 1.81
CA ARG A 52 0.33 -20.19 2.13
C ARG A 52 1.04 -20.60 0.83
N TRP A 53 2.21 -20.02 0.58
CA TRP A 53 3.00 -20.28 -0.60
C TRP A 53 3.41 -21.76 -0.73
N GLN A 54 3.37 -22.26 -1.97
CA GLN A 54 3.91 -23.55 -2.38
C GLN A 54 4.88 -23.33 -3.54
N ASN A 55 5.71 -24.34 -3.84
CA ASN A 55 6.56 -24.29 -5.03
C ASN A 55 5.71 -24.00 -6.27
N ASN A 56 6.21 -23.14 -7.15
CA ASN A 56 5.56 -22.68 -8.38
C ASN A 56 4.26 -21.87 -8.18
N SER A 57 3.94 -21.44 -6.95
CA SER A 57 2.84 -20.50 -6.73
C SER A 57 3.18 -19.12 -7.30
N ILE A 58 2.20 -18.48 -7.93
CA ILE A 58 2.29 -17.10 -8.43
C ILE A 58 1.19 -16.28 -7.76
N GLY A 59 1.56 -15.15 -7.15
CA GLY A 59 0.61 -14.17 -6.64
C GLY A 59 0.65 -12.92 -7.51
N VAL A 60 -0.53 -12.42 -7.84
CA VAL A 60 -0.73 -11.15 -8.54
C VAL A 60 -1.73 -10.34 -7.72
N TRP A 61 -1.43 -9.06 -7.50
CA TRP A 61 -2.31 -8.16 -6.79
C TRP A 61 -2.28 -6.78 -7.42
N ASP A 62 -3.39 -6.05 -7.29
CA ASP A 62 -3.47 -4.66 -7.72
C ASP A 62 -2.93 -3.73 -6.62
N ASN A 63 -1.70 -3.27 -6.78
CA ASN A 63 -1.03 -2.42 -5.80
C ASN A 63 -1.70 -1.03 -5.64
N ARG A 64 -2.69 -0.67 -6.46
CA ARG A 64 -3.46 0.57 -6.33
C ARG A 64 -4.49 0.49 -5.21
N ILE A 65 -4.96 -0.72 -4.86
CA ILE A 65 -6.06 -0.95 -3.92
C ILE A 65 -5.79 -2.05 -2.88
N THR A 66 -4.54 -2.49 -2.75
CA THR A 66 -4.15 -3.48 -1.74
C THR A 66 -2.97 -2.99 -0.91
N ALA A 67 -3.02 -3.27 0.40
CA ALA A 67 -1.82 -3.35 1.24
C ALA A 67 -1.41 -4.83 1.37
N HIS A 68 -0.11 -5.09 1.57
CA HIS A 68 0.40 -6.44 1.80
C HIS A 68 1.50 -6.43 2.85
N LEU A 69 1.62 -7.53 3.57
CA LEU A 69 2.63 -7.77 4.59
C LEU A 69 3.28 -9.12 4.35
N ALA A 70 4.61 -9.18 4.39
CA ALA A 70 5.32 -10.43 4.56
C ALA A 70 5.32 -10.77 6.06
N PRO A 71 4.65 -11.85 6.50
CA PRO A 71 4.61 -12.19 7.92
C PRO A 71 6.00 -12.60 8.45
N ALA A 72 6.27 -12.24 9.70
CA ALA A 72 7.50 -12.58 10.45
C ALA A 72 7.38 -13.95 11.17
N ASP A 73 6.45 -14.81 10.75
CA ASP A 73 6.14 -16.08 11.40
C ASP A 73 7.17 -17.19 11.11
N LEU A 74 8.19 -16.90 10.30
CA LEU A 74 9.30 -17.82 9.99
C LEU A 74 10.60 -17.44 10.71
N ASP A 75 10.66 -16.27 11.36
CA ASP A 75 11.91 -15.71 11.90
C ASP A 75 12.54 -16.56 13.02
N HIS A 76 11.76 -17.47 13.61
CA HIS A 76 12.21 -18.42 14.64
C HIS A 76 12.71 -19.76 14.07
N LEU A 77 12.71 -19.93 12.75
CA LEU A 77 13.13 -21.13 12.04
C LEU A 77 14.41 -20.85 11.24
N ASP A 78 15.31 -21.82 11.16
CA ASP A 78 16.51 -21.74 10.31
C ASP A 78 16.16 -22.13 8.87
N VAL A 79 15.41 -21.26 8.19
CA VAL A 79 14.96 -21.45 6.80
C VAL A 79 15.16 -20.19 5.97
N VAL A 80 15.48 -20.36 4.70
CA VAL A 80 15.60 -19.25 3.74
C VAL A 80 14.34 -19.20 2.87
N ARG A 81 13.67 -18.04 2.87
CA ARG A 81 12.51 -17.78 2.00
C ARG A 81 12.89 -16.79 0.90
N VAL A 82 12.80 -17.23 -0.35
CA VAL A 82 13.08 -16.39 -1.54
C VAL A 82 11.84 -16.32 -2.43
N LEU A 83 11.44 -15.11 -2.82
CA LEU A 83 10.41 -14.84 -3.82
C LEU A 83 10.98 -13.86 -4.84
N TYR A 84 10.67 -14.06 -6.11
CA TYR A 84 11.01 -13.12 -7.17
C TYR A 84 9.79 -12.24 -7.46
N ARG A 85 10.00 -10.93 -7.56
CA ARG A 85 8.94 -9.95 -7.82
C ARG A 85 9.24 -9.19 -9.10
N THR A 86 8.22 -9.05 -9.95
CA THR A 86 8.17 -8.03 -10.99
C THR A 86 7.06 -7.04 -10.62
N THR A 87 7.24 -5.78 -10.99
CA THR A 87 6.26 -4.72 -10.74
C THR A 87 5.95 -4.02 -12.06
N VAL A 88 4.67 -3.82 -12.33
CA VAL A 88 4.23 -3.01 -13.47
C VAL A 88 4.16 -1.56 -13.01
N GLU A 89 4.67 -0.65 -13.85
CA GLU A 89 4.62 0.79 -13.58
C GLU A 89 3.18 1.29 -13.50
N GLY A 90 2.92 2.18 -12.55
CA GLY A 90 1.60 2.74 -12.27
C GLY A 90 1.49 4.22 -12.64
N ASP A 91 0.32 4.80 -12.36
CA ASP A 91 0.00 6.20 -12.58
C ASP A 91 0.19 7.05 -11.31
N VAL A 92 0.16 8.38 -11.48
CA VAL A 92 0.12 9.31 -10.33
C VAL A 92 -1.28 9.25 -9.70
N PRO A 93 -1.41 8.93 -8.40
CA PRO A 93 -2.72 8.83 -7.76
C PRO A 93 -3.49 10.16 -7.80
N VAL A 94 -4.78 10.08 -8.16
CA VAL A 94 -5.70 11.23 -8.20
C VAL A 94 -6.73 11.11 -7.07
N GLY A 95 -6.94 12.22 -6.36
CA GLY A 95 -7.92 12.34 -5.29
C GLY A 95 -9.37 12.37 -5.79
N VAL A 96 -10.31 12.28 -4.85
CA VAL A 96 -11.76 12.39 -5.15
C VAL A 96 -12.16 13.78 -5.66
N ASP A 97 -11.31 14.78 -5.46
CA ASP A 97 -11.43 16.15 -5.94
C ASP A 97 -10.80 16.35 -7.34
N GLY A 98 -10.29 15.27 -7.96
CA GLY A 98 -9.63 15.31 -9.26
C GLY A 98 -8.19 15.84 -9.21
N GLN A 99 -7.65 16.16 -8.03
CA GLN A 99 -6.28 16.66 -7.91
C GLN A 99 -5.26 15.51 -7.91
N PRO A 100 -4.21 15.58 -8.75
CA PRO A 100 -3.14 14.58 -8.72
C PRO A 100 -2.24 14.79 -7.51
N SER A 101 -1.60 13.71 -7.07
CA SER A 101 -0.55 13.76 -6.05
C SER A 101 0.61 14.66 -6.51
N ARG A 102 1.22 15.38 -5.56
CA ARG A 102 2.34 16.30 -5.83
C ARG A 102 3.63 15.82 -5.18
N SER A 103 4.71 15.74 -5.95
CA SER A 103 6.05 15.49 -5.39
C SER A 103 6.51 16.69 -4.54
N VAL A 104 7.06 16.40 -3.37
CA VAL A 104 7.67 17.41 -2.48
C VAL A 104 9.19 17.42 -2.62
N ALA A 105 9.79 16.24 -2.80
CA ALA A 105 11.22 16.05 -2.99
C ALA A 105 11.48 14.73 -3.73
N GLY A 106 12.64 14.64 -4.40
CA GLY A 106 13.03 13.49 -5.22
C GLY A 106 12.47 13.54 -6.64
N SER A 107 13.17 12.88 -7.57
CA SER A 107 12.72 12.64 -8.93
C SER A 107 11.82 11.39 -8.99
N ALA A 108 10.95 11.33 -10.00
CA ALA A 108 10.26 10.09 -10.32
C ALA A 108 11.28 9.01 -10.68
N PHE A 109 10.96 7.77 -10.31
CA PHE A 109 11.70 6.60 -10.73
C PHE A 109 10.86 5.88 -11.79
N HIS A 110 11.40 5.72 -12.99
CA HIS A 110 10.80 4.90 -14.03
C HIS A 110 11.63 3.63 -14.16
N GLY A 111 10.98 2.46 -14.25
CA GLY A 111 11.69 1.17 -14.23
C GLY A 111 12.60 0.93 -15.44
N ALA A 112 12.54 1.81 -16.45
CA ALA A 112 13.36 1.77 -17.66
C ALA A 112 14.60 2.69 -17.59
N ASP A 113 14.78 3.44 -16.50
CA ASP A 113 15.94 4.33 -16.27
C ASP A 113 17.15 3.61 -15.65
#